data_AF-A0AAW0IA30-F1
#
_entry.id   AF-A0AAW0IA30-F1
#
_cell.length_a   1.000
_cell.length_b   1.000
_cell.length_c   1.000
_cell.angle_alpha   90.00
_cell.angle_beta   90.00
_cell.angle_gamma   90.00
#
_symmetry.space_group_name_H-M   'P 1'
#
loop_
_entity.id
_entity.type
_entity.pdbx_description
1 polymer ?
#
loop_
_entity_poly.entity_id
_entity_poly.type
_entity_poly.pdbx_seq_one_letter_code
_entity_poly.pdbx_strand_id
1 'polypeptide(L)'
;MQNGLRPNCDDQNSVTLAHIVQRKNDPRHLVFINNKGFFDRSEDNLNFKLLEGIREFPDSAVSVLKSQHLRQKLLQSLFLDKVYWESQGGRPGIEKLIDVVEQRARILVTYINAHGVKVLPMNE
;
A
#
# COMPACT_ATOMS: atom_id res chain seq x y z
N MET A 1 12.65 -19.07 -22.12
CA MET A 1 13.09 -18.96 -20.72
C MET A 1 13.71 -17.57 -20.55
N GLN A 2 13.04 -16.64 -19.90
CA GLN A 2 13.66 -15.33 -19.58
C GLN A 2 14.45 -15.52 -18.29
N ASN A 3 15.78 -15.52 -18.42
CA ASN A 3 16.68 -15.50 -17.28
C ASN A 3 16.42 -14.20 -16.50
N GLY A 4 15.95 -14.34 -15.27
CA GLY A 4 15.81 -13.22 -14.34
C GLY A 4 17.19 -12.62 -14.09
N LEU A 5 17.46 -11.49 -14.75
CA LEU A 5 18.62 -10.65 -14.47
C LEU A 5 18.51 -10.23 -13.01
N ARG A 6 19.28 -10.88 -12.13
CA ARG A 6 19.54 -10.34 -10.80
C ARG A 6 20.42 -9.11 -11.03
N PRO A 7 19.97 -7.89 -10.70
CA PRO A 7 20.87 -6.75 -10.70
C PRO A 7 22.04 -7.06 -9.76
N ASN A 8 23.27 -6.67 -10.11
CA ASN A 8 24.39 -6.74 -9.18
C ASN A 8 24.03 -5.88 -7.95
N CYS A 9 23.85 -6.52 -6.80
CA CYS A 9 23.49 -5.86 -5.54
C CYS A 9 24.72 -5.37 -4.76
N ASP A 10 25.88 -5.25 -5.42
CA ASP A 10 27.16 -4.93 -4.78
C ASP A 10 27.25 -3.46 -4.33
N ASP A 11 26.47 -2.57 -4.96
CA ASP A 11 26.33 -1.18 -4.57
C ASP A 11 24.86 -0.87 -4.24
N GLN A 12 24.55 -0.71 -2.96
CA GLN A 12 23.21 -0.36 -2.48
C GLN A 12 22.70 0.97 -3.07
N ASN A 13 23.60 1.86 -3.50
CA ASN A 13 23.23 3.13 -4.14
C ASN A 13 22.87 2.99 -5.62
N SER A 14 23.17 1.84 -6.23
CA SER A 14 22.87 1.55 -7.64
C SER A 14 21.49 0.91 -7.85
N VAL A 15 20.78 0.57 -6.76
CA VAL A 15 19.48 -0.12 -6.83
C VAL A 15 18.43 0.83 -7.37
N THR A 16 18.05 0.64 -8.63
CA THR A 16 16.93 1.37 -9.25
C THR A 16 15.60 0.79 -8.75
N LEU A 17 14.80 1.58 -8.07
CA LEU A 17 13.45 1.21 -7.66
C LEU A 17 12.51 1.24 -8.87
N ALA A 18 12.28 0.08 -9.51
CA ALA A 18 11.56 -0.02 -10.79
C ALA A 18 10.13 0.56 -10.80
N HIS A 19 9.49 0.68 -9.62
CA HIS A 19 8.09 1.12 -9.49
C HIS A 19 7.91 2.30 -8.53
N ILE A 20 9.02 2.93 -8.11
CA ILE A 20 9.01 4.08 -7.21
C ILE A 20 9.87 5.17 -7.83
N VAL A 21 9.24 6.28 -8.17
CA VAL A 21 9.92 7.44 -8.75
C VAL A 21 10.11 8.50 -7.68
N GLN A 22 11.36 8.93 -7.49
CA GLN A 22 11.68 10.06 -6.63
C GLN A 22 11.55 11.37 -7.43
N ARG A 23 10.85 12.36 -6.87
CA ARG A 23 10.72 13.67 -7.52
C ARG A 23 12.01 14.47 -7.33
N LYS A 24 12.55 15.05 -8.41
CA LYS A 24 13.78 15.85 -8.36
C LYS A 24 13.70 17.02 -7.38
N ASN A 25 12.55 17.70 -7.33
CA ASN A 25 12.36 18.90 -6.50
C ASN A 25 11.85 18.58 -5.09
N ASP A 26 11.49 17.33 -4.82
CA ASP A 26 10.99 16.91 -3.51
C ASP A 26 11.25 15.42 -3.31
N PRO A 27 12.48 15.07 -2.90
CA PRO A 27 12.92 13.69 -2.81
C PRO A 27 12.23 12.88 -1.70
N ARG A 28 11.51 13.55 -0.79
CA ARG A 28 10.76 12.90 0.30
C ARG A 28 9.43 12.31 -0.19
N HIS A 29 8.90 12.84 -1.28
CA HIS A 29 7.64 12.39 -1.84
C HIS A 29 7.87 11.41 -2.98
N LEU A 30 7.63 10.14 -2.66
CA LEU A 30 7.75 9.03 -3.59
C LEU A 30 6.47 8.88 -4.43
N VAL A 31 6.63 8.66 -5.72
CA VAL A 31 5.52 8.36 -6.65
C VAL A 31 5.54 6.87 -6.97
N PHE A 32 4.48 6.18 -6.56
CA PHE A 32 4.30 4.76 -6.86
C PHE A 32 3.64 4.61 -8.23
N ILE A 33 4.30 3.89 -9.14
CA ILE A 33 3.81 3.65 -10.51
C ILE A 33 3.51 2.17 -10.73
N ASN A 34 2.68 1.86 -11.72
CA ASN A 34 2.28 0.49 -12.05
C ASN A 34 1.53 -0.23 -10.91
N ASN A 35 0.57 0.46 -10.28
CA ASN A 35 -0.17 -0.01 -9.10
C ASN A 35 -1.32 -1.00 -9.42
N LYS A 36 -1.12 -1.94 -10.35
CA LYS A 36 -2.15 -2.94 -10.66
C LYS A 36 -2.40 -3.82 -9.42
N GLY A 37 -3.59 -3.70 -8.84
CA GLY A 37 -4.02 -4.49 -7.68
C GLY A 37 -4.50 -5.89 -8.06
N PHE A 38 -4.24 -6.86 -7.18
CA PHE A 38 -4.74 -8.23 -7.27
C PHE A 38 -5.45 -8.58 -5.95
N PHE A 39 -6.78 -8.43 -5.94
CA PHE A 39 -7.61 -8.56 -4.74
C PHE A 39 -8.07 -10.00 -4.47
N ASP A 40 -7.77 -10.92 -5.39
CA ASP A 40 -8.03 -12.36 -5.30
C ASP A 40 -6.91 -13.14 -4.61
N ARG A 41 -5.77 -12.49 -4.31
CA ARG A 41 -4.63 -13.13 -3.63
C ARG A 41 -4.91 -13.33 -2.14
N SER A 42 -4.56 -14.52 -1.65
CA SER A 42 -4.70 -14.87 -0.23
C SER A 42 -3.87 -13.96 0.69
N GLU A 43 -4.25 -13.94 1.97
CA GLU A 43 -3.52 -13.22 3.02
C GLU A 43 -2.07 -13.74 3.18
N ASP A 44 -1.80 -15.00 2.83
CA ASP A 44 -0.44 -15.57 2.83
C ASP A 44 0.52 -14.88 1.83
N ASN A 45 -0.02 -14.06 0.91
CA ASN A 45 0.79 -13.24 0.01
C ASN A 45 1.36 -11.97 0.68
N LEU A 46 1.00 -11.70 1.94
CA LEU A 46 1.58 -10.59 2.70
C LEU A 46 3.04 -10.89 3.07
N ASN A 47 3.92 -9.91 2.84
CA ASN A 47 5.33 -10.01 3.17
C ASN A 47 5.76 -8.80 3.99
N PHE A 48 6.04 -9.03 5.28
CA PHE A 48 6.42 -7.99 6.24
C PHE A 48 7.92 -7.67 6.23
N LYS A 49 8.73 -8.33 5.38
CA LYS A 49 10.18 -8.13 5.35
C LYS A 49 10.59 -6.68 5.12
N LEU A 50 9.82 -5.92 4.32
CA LEU A 50 10.09 -4.49 4.12
C LEU A 50 9.85 -3.64 5.37
N LEU A 51 9.07 -4.13 6.32
CA LEU A 51 8.81 -3.45 7.58
C LEU A 51 9.85 -3.80 8.65
N GLU A 52 10.71 -4.81 8.40
CA GLU A 52 11.82 -5.13 9.29
C GLU A 52 12.80 -3.94 9.34
N GLY A 53 13.03 -3.41 10.55
CA GLY A 53 13.88 -2.24 10.76
C GLY A 53 13.15 -0.89 10.68
N ILE A 54 11.91 -0.85 10.19
CA ILE A 54 11.06 0.35 10.30
C ILE A 54 10.54 0.46 11.74
N ARG A 55 10.85 1.58 12.40
CA ARG A 55 10.50 1.80 13.82
C ARG A 55 9.44 2.87 14.04
N GLU A 56 9.07 3.59 12.98
CA GLU A 56 8.17 4.73 13.06
C GLU A 56 7.24 4.75 11.84
N PHE A 57 5.95 5.02 12.08
CA PHE A 57 4.95 5.24 11.04
C PHE A 57 4.28 6.62 11.21
N PRO A 58 3.84 7.25 10.11
CA PRO A 58 3.11 8.52 10.17
C PRO A 58 1.73 8.33 10.79
N ASP A 59 1.43 9.15 11.80
CA ASP A 59 0.13 9.19 12.48
C ASP A 59 -1.02 9.44 11.50
N SER A 60 -0.85 10.35 10.54
CA SER A 60 -1.89 10.67 9.55
C SER A 60 -2.33 9.43 8.76
N ALA A 61 -1.39 8.57 8.35
CA ALA A 61 -1.71 7.34 7.64
C ALA A 61 -2.31 6.27 8.57
N VAL A 62 -1.71 6.05 9.75
CA VAL A 62 -2.18 5.02 10.70
C VAL A 62 -3.58 5.36 11.21
N SER A 63 -3.87 6.63 11.44
CA SER A 63 -5.20 7.12 11.83
C SER A 63 -6.25 6.81 10.77
N VAL A 64 -5.94 6.95 9.48
CA VAL A 64 -6.86 6.54 8.40
C VAL A 64 -7.18 5.04 8.48
N LEU A 65 -6.16 4.20 8.67
CA LEU A 65 -6.35 2.74 8.79
C LEU A 65 -7.20 2.36 10.01
N LYS A 66 -7.07 3.10 11.12
CA LYS A 66 -7.84 2.87 12.36
C LYS A 66 -9.25 3.46 12.33
N SER A 67 -9.47 4.52 11.57
CA SER A 67 -10.68 5.36 11.65
C SER A 67 -11.99 4.70 11.20
N GLN A 68 -11.95 3.47 10.66
CA GLN A 68 -13.08 2.79 10.03
C GLN A 68 -13.75 3.57 8.86
N HIS A 69 -13.24 4.76 8.51
CA HIS A 69 -13.74 5.58 7.40
C HIS A 69 -13.14 5.19 6.05
N LEU A 70 -12.21 4.22 6.01
CA LEU A 70 -11.54 3.79 4.78
C LEU A 70 -12.55 3.33 3.73
N ARG A 71 -13.50 2.47 4.11
CA ARG A 71 -14.60 2.05 3.23
C ARG A 71 -15.41 3.20 2.67
N GLN A 72 -15.84 4.12 3.53
CA GLN A 72 -16.67 5.26 3.09
C GLN A 72 -15.92 6.11 2.07
N LYS A 73 -14.64 6.43 2.34
CA LYS A 73 -13.80 7.22 1.42
C LYS A 73 -13.57 6.48 0.10
N LEU A 74 -13.28 5.18 0.14
CA LEU A 74 -13.08 4.37 -1.07
C LEU A 74 -14.37 4.29 -1.90
N LEU A 75 -15.53 4.04 -1.29
CA LEU A 75 -16.80 4.02 -2.00
C LEU A 75 -17.09 5.37 -2.68
N GLN A 76 -16.91 6.48 -1.97
CA GLN A 76 -17.12 7.82 -2.53
C GLN A 76 -16.17 8.11 -3.70
N SER A 77 -14.90 7.78 -3.57
CA SER A 77 -13.89 8.04 -4.62
C SER A 77 -14.10 7.13 -5.83
N LEU A 78 -14.34 5.84 -5.63
CA LEU A 78 -14.45 4.86 -6.72
C LEU A 78 -15.77 5.00 -7.48
N PHE A 79 -16.83 5.50 -6.84
CA PHE A 79 -18.11 5.76 -7.50
C PHE A 79 -18.01 6.81 -8.61
N LEU A 80 -17.05 7.73 -8.53
CA LEU A 80 -16.85 8.77 -9.55
C LEU A 80 -16.32 8.21 -10.88
N ASP A 81 -15.58 7.11 -10.85
CA ASP A 81 -15.10 6.43 -12.05
C ASP A 81 -16.09 5.36 -12.48
N LYS A 82 -17.03 5.74 -13.34
CA LYS A 82 -18.05 4.83 -13.88
C LYS A 82 -17.44 3.62 -14.60
N VAL A 83 -16.35 3.82 -15.35
CA VAL A 83 -15.74 2.73 -16.13
C VAL A 83 -15.14 1.70 -15.18
N TYR A 84 -14.39 2.17 -14.18
CA TYR A 84 -13.84 1.28 -13.16
C TYR A 84 -14.96 0.59 -12.38
N TRP A 85 -15.93 1.35 -11.87
CA TRP A 85 -17.04 0.85 -11.06
C TRP A 85 -17.79 -0.31 -11.74
N GLU A 86 -18.22 -0.12 -12.99
CA GLU A 86 -18.93 -1.15 -13.74
C GLU A 86 -18.01 -2.33 -14.07
N SER A 87 -16.74 -2.09 -14.41
CA SER A 87 -15.76 -3.16 -14.70
C SER A 87 -15.52 -4.09 -13.51
N GLN A 88 -15.73 -3.61 -12.28
CA GLN A 88 -15.62 -4.43 -11.08
C GLN A 88 -16.90 -5.20 -10.75
N GLY A 89 -17.99 -5.03 -11.51
CA GLY A 89 -19.29 -5.63 -11.21
C GLY A 89 -20.18 -4.74 -10.34
N GLY A 90 -19.99 -3.42 -10.41
CA GLY A 90 -20.76 -2.43 -9.68
C GLY A 90 -20.52 -2.50 -8.17
N ARG A 91 -21.52 -2.08 -7.39
CA ARG A 91 -21.41 -1.99 -5.92
C ARG A 91 -20.96 -3.30 -5.26
N PRO A 92 -21.55 -4.48 -5.56
CA PRO A 92 -21.16 -5.72 -4.90
C PRO A 92 -19.69 -6.09 -5.15
N GLY A 93 -19.18 -5.80 -6.34
CA GLY A 93 -17.78 -6.07 -6.68
C GLY A 93 -16.80 -5.11 -6.00
N ILE A 94 -17.14 -3.83 -5.96
CA ILE A 94 -16.38 -2.82 -5.22
C ILE A 94 -16.38 -3.11 -3.73
N GLU A 95 -17.51 -3.53 -3.15
CA GLU A 95 -17.56 -3.89 -1.73
C GLU A 95 -16.64 -5.07 -1.40
N LYS A 96 -16.60 -6.12 -2.23
CA LYS A 96 -15.66 -7.25 -2.07
C LYS A 96 -14.20 -6.79 -2.15
N LEU A 97 -13.87 -5.90 -3.08
CA LEU A 97 -12.53 -5.32 -3.17
C LEU A 97 -12.15 -4.58 -1.90
N ILE A 98 -13.06 -3.73 -1.39
CA ILE A 98 -12.86 -2.96 -0.17
C ILE A 98 -12.73 -3.88 1.05
N ASP A 99 -13.49 -4.98 1.13
CA ASP A 99 -13.35 -5.98 2.20
C ASP A 99 -11.90 -6.49 2.30
N VAL A 100 -11.28 -6.80 1.16
CA VAL A 100 -9.88 -7.25 1.10
C VAL A 100 -8.92 -6.15 1.55
N VAL A 101 -9.15 -4.90 1.14
CA VAL A 101 -8.31 -3.76 1.54
C VAL A 101 -8.42 -3.50 3.05
N GLU A 102 -9.62 -3.52 3.61
CA GLU A 102 -9.85 -3.32 5.05
C GLU A 102 -9.25 -4.44 5.88
N GLN A 103 -9.39 -5.69 5.43
CA GLN A 103 -8.80 -6.83 6.11
C GLN A 103 -7.27 -6.71 6.15
N ARG A 104 -6.63 -6.34 5.04
CA ARG A 104 -5.18 -6.11 5.00
C ARG A 104 -4.74 -4.90 5.84
N ALA A 105 -5.56 -3.85 5.90
CA ALA A 105 -5.32 -2.72 6.79
C ALA A 105 -5.33 -3.15 8.27
N ARG A 106 -6.28 -4.01 8.67
CA ARG A 106 -6.33 -4.57 10.03
C ARG A 106 -5.08 -5.39 10.35
N ILE A 107 -4.63 -6.24 9.43
CA ILE A 107 -3.41 -7.04 9.62
C ILE A 107 -2.19 -6.11 9.81
N LEU A 108 -2.06 -5.06 9.00
CA LEU A 108 -0.97 -4.08 9.15
C LEU A 108 -1.04 -3.35 10.50
N VAL A 109 -2.22 -2.92 10.94
CA VAL A 109 -2.40 -2.29 12.26
C VAL A 109 -2.03 -3.26 13.39
N THR A 110 -2.42 -4.52 13.29
CA THR A 110 -2.03 -5.57 14.25
C THR A 110 -0.51 -5.76 14.28
N TYR A 111 0.15 -5.79 13.12
CA TYR A 111 1.60 -5.85 13.03
C TYR A 111 2.27 -4.67 13.74
N ILE A 112 1.83 -3.43 13.46
CA ILE A 112 2.36 -2.20 14.08
C ILE A 112 2.25 -2.26 15.60
N ASN A 113 1.08 -2.65 16.11
CA ASN A 113 0.83 -2.76 17.56
C ASN A 113 1.68 -3.85 18.22
N ALA A 114 1.85 -5.01 17.56
CA ALA A 114 2.59 -6.15 18.09
C ALA A 114 4.11 -5.92 18.14
N HIS A 115 4.65 -5.13 17.22
CA HIS A 115 6.09 -4.90 17.08
C HIS A 115 6.58 -3.64 17.81
N GLY A 116 5.73 -2.99 18.61
CA GLY A 116 6.11 -1.80 19.39
C GLY A 116 6.56 -0.62 18.51
N VAL A 117 6.06 -0.55 17.27
CA VAL A 117 6.43 0.49 16.32
C VAL A 117 5.77 1.81 16.75
N LYS A 118 6.53 2.90 16.77
CA LYS A 118 6.00 4.20 17.17
C LYS A 118 5.13 4.78 16.06
N VAL A 119 4.04 5.43 16.45
CA VAL A 119 3.19 6.20 15.55
C VAL A 119 3.37 7.66 15.94
N LEU A 120 3.90 8.47 15.02
CA LEU A 120 4.32 9.84 15.30
C LEU A 120 3.77 10.79 14.23
N PRO A 121 3.48 12.06 14.58
CA PRO A 121 3.26 13.08 13.57
C PRO A 121 4.55 13.24 12.75
N MET A 122 4.44 13.09 11.42
CA MET A 122 5.55 13.32 10.50
C MET A 122 5.35 14.67 9.81
N ASN A 123 6.46 15.35 9.50
CA ASN A 123 6.43 16.59 8.74
C ASN A 123 6.03 16.27 7.29
N GLU A 124 4.76 16.47 6.95
CA GLU A 124 4.23 16.39 5.58
C GLU A 124 4.88 17.49 4.69
#